data_AF-A0A3R9DYX6-F1
#
_entry.id   AF-A0A3R9DYX6-F1
#
_cell.length_a   1.000
_cell.length_b   1.000
_cell.length_c   1.000
_cell.angle_alpha   90.00
_cell.angle_beta   90.00
_cell.angle_gamma   90.00
#
_symmetry.space_group_name_H-M   'P 1'
#
loop_
_entity.id
_entity.type
_entity.pdbx_description
1 polymer ?
#
loop_
_entity_poly.entity_id
_entity_poly.type
_entity_poly.pdbx_seq_one_letter_code
_entity_poly.pdbx_strand_id
1 'polypeptide(L)'
;MRRLLGDRTPADFPGTLSPGEDVVVSAPVEGGGHLVVTALGLWVPAGDGARRVGWHLVAKATWADGVFTLTESEEVGTAGAAVVLADRPPVRFRLPAPGKVPREAYQRVEGSIRSRHRQEIGSGGAWFVQRKVPGRDGSVLQVRPDPGTDVALVAAIAEQAAAKLVKPAE
;
A
#
# COMPACT_ATOMS: atom_id res chain seq x y z
N MET A 1 19.72 0.78 -17.84
CA MET A 1 20.02 2.05 -17.11
C MET A 1 20.62 1.85 -15.70
N ARG A 2 21.13 0.66 -15.34
CA ARG A 2 21.68 0.33 -14.01
C ARG A 2 23.02 1.02 -13.64
N ARG A 3 23.61 1.80 -14.55
CA ARG A 3 25.03 2.23 -14.49
C ARG A 3 25.28 3.73 -14.33
N LEU A 4 24.26 4.58 -14.30
CA LEU A 4 24.48 6.04 -14.31
C LEU A 4 24.27 6.72 -12.95
N LEU A 5 23.70 6.05 -11.93
CA LEU A 5 23.33 6.69 -10.65
C LEU A 5 23.82 5.93 -9.40
N GLY A 6 24.63 4.88 -9.54
CA GLY A 6 25.09 4.06 -8.43
C GLY A 6 23.99 3.20 -7.79
N ASP A 7 24.40 2.25 -6.95
CA ASP A 7 23.46 1.54 -6.07
C ASP A 7 22.93 2.52 -5.01
N ARG A 8 21.61 2.72 -4.98
CA ARG A 8 20.93 3.61 -4.02
C ARG A 8 20.48 2.87 -2.76
N THR A 9 20.80 1.59 -2.65
CA THR A 9 20.48 0.76 -1.49
C THR A 9 21.33 1.22 -0.30
N PRO A 10 20.71 1.53 0.86
CA PRO A 10 21.48 1.78 2.08
C PRO A 10 22.38 0.60 2.41
N ALA A 11 23.62 0.88 2.85
CA ALA A 11 24.62 -0.16 3.11
C ALA A 11 24.19 -1.17 4.19
N ASP A 12 23.36 -0.72 5.13
CA ASP A 12 22.83 -1.47 6.27
C ASP A 12 21.37 -1.92 6.04
N PHE A 13 20.88 -1.91 4.79
CA PHE A 13 19.52 -2.39 4.48
C PHE A 13 19.44 -3.93 4.62
N PRO A 14 18.68 -4.47 5.58
CA PRO A 14 18.66 -5.91 5.85
C PRO A 14 17.68 -6.68 4.95
N GLY A 15 16.94 -5.99 4.08
CA GLY A 15 15.95 -6.60 3.18
C GLY A 15 16.59 -7.19 1.92
N THR A 16 15.94 -8.18 1.34
CA THR A 16 16.34 -8.75 0.04
C THR A 16 15.42 -8.22 -1.06
N LEU A 17 15.97 -7.39 -1.95
CA LEU A 17 15.23 -6.87 -3.11
C LEU A 17 14.93 -8.01 -4.09
N SER A 18 13.75 -7.97 -4.70
CA SER A 18 13.37 -8.92 -5.75
C SER A 18 14.27 -8.72 -6.99
N PRO A 19 14.43 -9.73 -7.86
CA PRO A 19 15.11 -9.55 -9.14
C PRO A 19 14.52 -8.36 -9.93
N GLY A 20 15.36 -7.38 -10.27
CA GLY A 20 14.94 -6.17 -11.00
C GLY A 20 14.20 -5.12 -10.17
N GLU A 21 14.08 -5.31 -8.85
CA GLU A 21 13.59 -4.28 -7.95
C GLU A 21 14.74 -3.32 -7.60
N ASP A 22 14.60 -2.06 -7.99
CA ASP A 22 15.59 -1.01 -7.71
C ASP A 22 15.08 -0.02 -6.64
N VAL A 23 16.01 0.42 -5.79
CA VAL A 23 15.76 1.51 -4.83
C VAL A 23 15.64 2.84 -5.55
N VAL A 24 14.60 3.60 -5.19
CA VAL A 24 14.30 4.93 -5.72
C VAL A 24 14.87 5.99 -4.78
N VAL A 25 14.53 5.89 -3.49
CA VAL A 25 15.00 6.74 -2.41
C VAL A 25 14.86 5.99 -1.09
N SER A 26 15.68 6.35 -0.12
CA SER A 26 15.62 5.84 1.25
C SER A 26 15.76 6.98 2.26
N ALA A 27 15.33 6.72 3.49
CA ALA A 27 15.53 7.60 4.64
C ALA A 27 15.83 6.74 5.89
N PRO A 28 16.83 7.12 6.70
CA PRO A 28 17.10 6.43 7.96
C PRO A 28 15.94 6.65 8.94
N VAL A 29 15.67 5.63 9.75
CA VAL A 29 14.67 5.67 10.83
C VAL A 29 15.40 5.80 12.16
N GLU A 30 14.94 6.71 13.02
CA GLU A 30 15.43 6.79 14.39
C GLU A 30 15.14 5.48 15.14
N GLY A 31 16.16 4.92 15.79
CA GLY A 31 16.08 3.59 16.40
C GLY A 31 16.52 2.44 15.49
N GLY A 32 16.86 2.72 14.22
CA GLY A 32 17.52 1.78 13.31
C GLY A 32 16.73 1.43 12.05
N GLY A 33 17.46 0.98 11.03
CA GLY A 33 16.91 0.62 9.74
C GLY A 33 16.51 1.82 8.86
N HIS A 34 15.81 1.52 7.78
CA HIS A 34 15.48 2.47 6.73
C HIS A 34 14.05 2.31 6.24
N LEU A 35 13.41 3.43 5.89
CA LEU A 35 12.32 3.41 4.92
C LEU A 35 12.94 3.40 3.52
N VAL A 36 12.60 2.40 2.69
CA VAL A 36 13.14 2.26 1.34
C VAL A 36 12.00 2.17 0.32
N VAL A 37 11.95 3.13 -0.60
CA VAL A 37 10.93 3.22 -1.65
C VAL A 37 11.43 2.49 -2.89
N THR A 38 10.65 1.53 -3.38
CA THR A 38 10.91 0.81 -4.64
C THR A 38 9.70 0.85 -5.56
N ALA A 39 9.84 0.39 -6.81
CA ALA A 39 8.72 0.19 -7.74
C ALA A 39 7.62 -0.73 -7.17
N LEU A 40 8.01 -1.72 -6.34
CA LEU A 40 7.11 -2.76 -5.87
C LEU A 40 6.43 -2.42 -4.53
N GLY A 41 7.06 -1.60 -3.70
CA GLY A 41 6.49 -1.22 -2.41
C GLY A 41 7.36 -0.28 -1.59
N LEU A 42 6.90 -0.06 -0.35
CA LEU A 42 7.66 0.58 0.72
C LEU A 42 8.23 -0.51 1.61
N TRP A 43 9.54 -0.58 1.72
CA TRP A 43 10.18 -1.38 2.77
C TRP A 43 10.22 -0.59 4.07
N VAL A 44 9.87 -1.28 5.15
CA VAL A 44 9.84 -0.75 6.52
C VAL A 44 10.66 -1.66 7.45
N PRO A 45 11.26 -1.11 8.52
CA PRO A 45 11.86 -1.93 9.58
C PRO A 45 10.83 -2.89 10.19
N ALA A 46 11.27 -4.12 10.50
CA ALA A 46 10.46 -5.14 11.15
C ALA A 46 11.36 -6.07 11.99
N GLY A 47 11.39 -5.85 13.31
CA GLY A 47 12.36 -6.51 14.19
C GLY A 47 13.79 -6.18 13.76
N ASP A 48 14.66 -7.19 13.68
CA ASP A 48 16.03 -7.07 13.20
C ASP A 48 16.16 -7.02 11.66
N GLY A 49 15.02 -7.09 10.94
CA GLY A 49 14.97 -7.14 9.49
C GLY A 49 14.20 -5.98 8.86
N ALA A 50 13.85 -6.18 7.58
CA ALA A 50 12.95 -5.29 6.85
C ALA A 50 11.92 -6.12 6.09
N ARG A 51 10.71 -5.57 5.95
CA ARG A 51 9.64 -6.18 5.15
C ARG A 51 9.07 -5.18 4.16
N ARG A 52 8.59 -5.68 3.02
CA ARG A 52 7.96 -4.87 1.98
C ARG A 52 6.45 -4.79 2.17
N VAL A 53 5.92 -3.58 2.18
CA VAL A 53 4.50 -3.27 2.04
C VAL A 53 4.23 -2.92 0.59
N GLY A 54 3.43 -3.72 -0.10
CA GLY A 54 3.02 -3.42 -1.48
C GLY A 54 2.21 -2.12 -1.54
N TRP A 55 2.38 -1.33 -2.59
CA TRP A 55 1.67 -0.03 -2.72
C TRP A 55 0.13 -0.16 -2.66
N HIS A 56 -0.40 -1.30 -3.09
CA HIS A 56 -1.82 -1.63 -3.03
C HIS A 56 -2.32 -2.00 -1.62
N LEU A 57 -1.42 -2.18 -0.65
CA LEU A 57 -1.74 -2.47 0.75
C LEU A 57 -1.41 -1.27 1.66
N VAL A 58 -1.05 -0.12 1.09
CA VAL A 58 -0.95 1.11 1.86
C VAL A 58 -2.34 1.76 1.93
N ALA A 59 -2.99 1.61 3.09
CA ALA A 59 -4.27 2.24 3.38
C ALA A 59 -4.10 3.77 3.44
N LYS A 60 -3.07 4.21 4.18
CA LYS A 60 -2.75 5.61 4.39
C LYS A 60 -1.27 5.77 4.70
N ALA A 61 -0.66 6.80 4.16
CA ALA A 61 0.66 7.26 4.55
C ALA A 61 0.60 8.78 4.79
N THR A 62 1.08 9.24 5.94
CA THR A 62 1.13 10.66 6.27
C THR A 62 2.49 11.06 6.79
N TRP A 63 2.86 12.31 6.55
CA TRP A 63 4.08 12.91 7.06
C TRP A 63 3.72 14.21 7.78
N ALA A 64 4.11 14.31 9.04
CA ALA A 64 3.99 15.52 9.85
C ALA A 64 5.04 15.48 10.97
N ASP A 65 5.56 16.64 11.35
CA ASP A 65 6.42 16.83 12.54
C ASP A 65 7.61 15.84 12.65
N GLY A 66 8.22 15.51 11.52
CA GLY A 66 9.36 14.58 11.48
C GLY A 66 8.97 13.10 11.54
N VAL A 67 7.67 12.76 11.51
CA VAL A 67 7.15 11.40 11.67
C VAL A 67 6.37 10.96 10.44
N PHE A 68 6.81 9.85 9.85
CA PHE A 68 6.09 9.12 8.82
C PHE A 68 5.16 8.11 9.49
N THR A 69 3.85 8.29 9.34
CA THR A 69 2.84 7.36 9.86
C THR A 69 2.29 6.53 8.71
N LEU A 70 2.34 5.20 8.86
CA LEU A 70 1.85 4.25 7.88
C LEU A 70 0.71 3.45 8.48
N THR A 71 -0.44 3.45 7.81
CA THR A 71 -1.52 2.49 8.02
C THR A 71 -1.50 1.51 6.87
N GLU A 72 -1.32 0.24 7.19
CA GLU A 72 -1.34 -0.85 6.23
C GLU A 72 -2.72 -1.47 6.21
N SER A 73 -3.16 -1.91 5.05
CA SER A 73 -4.27 -2.84 4.94
C SER A 73 -3.72 -4.27 4.87
N GLU A 74 -4.48 -5.21 5.41
CA GLU A 74 -4.26 -6.63 5.19
C GLU A 74 -5.45 -7.26 4.47
N GLU A 75 -5.16 -8.25 3.63
CA GLU A 75 -6.18 -9.03 2.95
C GLU A 75 -6.77 -10.03 3.95
N VAL A 76 -8.03 -9.83 4.32
CA VAL A 76 -8.76 -10.69 5.27
C VAL A 76 -9.66 -11.71 4.57
N GLY A 77 -9.82 -11.60 3.26
CA GLY A 77 -10.57 -12.54 2.44
C GLY A 77 -10.80 -12.06 1.02
N THR A 78 -11.60 -12.80 0.28
CA THR A 78 -11.99 -12.50 -1.09
C THR A 78 -13.51 -12.55 -1.24
N ALA A 79 -14.05 -11.73 -2.14
CA ALA A 79 -15.46 -11.74 -2.54
C ALA A 79 -15.53 -11.78 -4.07
N GLY A 80 -15.65 -12.98 -4.63
CA GLY A 80 -15.39 -13.21 -6.06
C GLY A 80 -13.96 -12.78 -6.44
N ALA A 81 -13.84 -11.89 -7.43
CA ALA A 81 -12.55 -11.31 -7.84
C ALA A 81 -12.13 -10.07 -7.02
N ALA A 82 -12.97 -9.61 -6.08
CA ALA A 82 -12.59 -8.54 -5.16
C ALA A 82 -11.82 -9.07 -3.95
N VAL A 83 -10.94 -8.24 -3.40
CA VAL A 83 -10.22 -8.49 -2.15
C VAL A 83 -10.86 -7.69 -1.03
N VAL A 84 -11.15 -8.35 0.09
CA VAL A 84 -11.65 -7.70 1.31
C VAL A 84 -10.47 -7.35 2.21
N LEU A 85 -10.41 -6.09 2.64
CA LEU A 85 -9.33 -5.52 3.43
C LEU A 85 -9.79 -5.15 4.84
N ALA A 86 -8.87 -5.25 5.79
CA ALA A 86 -8.95 -4.59 7.09
C ALA A 86 -7.70 -3.71 7.30
N ASP A 87 -7.84 -2.59 7.98
CA ASP A 87 -6.71 -1.73 8.32
C ASP A 87 -6.03 -2.23 9.61
N ARG A 88 -4.71 -2.36 9.55
CA ARG A 88 -3.86 -2.63 10.71
C ARG A 88 -3.67 -1.36 11.54
N PRO A 89 -3.31 -1.50 12.83
CA PRO A 89 -2.89 -0.37 13.64
C PRO A 89 -1.79 0.46 12.96
N PRO A 90 -1.87 1.81 12.97
CA PRO A 90 -0.84 2.64 12.37
C PRO A 90 0.52 2.47 13.05
N VAL A 91 1.57 2.35 12.25
CA VAL A 91 2.97 2.37 12.71
C VAL A 91 3.62 3.70 12.39
N ARG A 92 4.58 4.13 13.22
CA ARG A 92 5.21 5.45 13.14
C ARG A 92 6.72 5.32 13.05
N PHE A 93 7.32 6.05 12.11
CA PHE A 93 8.75 6.09 11.89
C PHE A 93 9.23 7.53 11.96
N ARG A 94 10.10 7.84 12.91
CA ARG A 94 10.72 9.16 13.00
C ARG A 94 11.91 9.21 12.05
N LEU A 95 11.92 10.19 11.15
CA LEU A 95 12.92 10.31 10.09
C LEU A 95 13.76 11.57 10.33
N PRO A 96 14.96 11.46 10.91
CA PRO A 96 15.84 12.62 11.13
C PRO A 96 16.27 13.28 9.82
N ALA A 97 16.34 12.50 8.74
CA ALA A 97 16.64 12.97 7.39
C ALA A 97 15.66 12.34 6.38
N PRO A 98 14.44 12.88 6.23
CA PRO A 98 13.38 12.24 5.43
C PRO A 98 13.63 12.26 3.91
N GLY A 99 14.48 13.17 3.44
CA GLY A 99 14.77 13.33 2.01
C GLY A 99 13.49 13.44 1.17
N LYS A 100 13.41 12.64 0.09
CA LYS A 100 12.22 12.56 -0.78
C LYS A 100 11.25 11.44 -0.42
N VAL A 101 11.53 10.64 0.63
CA VAL A 101 10.71 9.46 0.98
C VAL A 101 9.22 9.80 1.14
N PRO A 102 8.81 10.84 1.89
CA PRO A 102 7.39 11.17 2.03
C PRO A 102 6.70 11.47 0.70
N ARG A 103 7.35 12.27 -0.17
CA ARG A 103 6.82 12.65 -1.49
C ARG A 103 6.72 11.44 -2.41
N GLU A 104 7.78 10.64 -2.50
CA GLU A 104 7.80 9.46 -3.38
C GLU A 104 6.78 8.43 -2.91
N ALA A 105 6.65 8.16 -1.60
CA ALA A 105 5.62 7.28 -1.07
C ALA A 105 4.21 7.76 -1.43
N TYR A 106 3.91 9.06 -1.25
CA TYR A 106 2.64 9.64 -1.65
C TYR A 106 2.34 9.43 -3.15
N GLN A 107 3.32 9.73 -4.00
CA GLN A 107 3.17 9.57 -5.46
C GLN A 107 2.93 8.11 -5.86
N ARG A 108 3.56 7.15 -5.18
CA ARG A 108 3.34 5.71 -5.45
C ARG A 108 1.98 5.23 -4.98
N VAL A 109 1.53 5.67 -3.80
CA VAL A 109 0.21 5.34 -3.28
C VAL A 109 -0.87 5.88 -4.20
N GLU A 110 -0.85 7.17 -4.53
CA GLU A 110 -1.86 7.76 -5.43
C GLU A 110 -1.76 7.17 -6.85
N GLY A 111 -0.55 6.94 -7.36
CA GLY A 111 -0.35 6.33 -8.69
C GLY A 111 -0.84 4.87 -8.80
N SER A 112 -1.00 4.18 -7.67
CA SER A 112 -1.59 2.84 -7.60
C SER A 112 -3.11 2.86 -7.73
N ILE A 113 -3.79 3.96 -7.40
CA ILE A 113 -5.24 4.06 -7.39
C ILE A 113 -5.74 4.41 -8.79
N ARG A 114 -6.64 3.58 -9.34
CA ARG A 114 -7.36 3.86 -10.61
C ARG A 114 -8.65 4.61 -10.35
N SER A 115 -9.38 4.19 -9.34
CA SER A 115 -10.62 4.82 -8.87
C SER A 115 -10.82 4.50 -7.39
N ARG A 116 -11.51 5.39 -6.68
CA ARG A 116 -11.93 5.18 -5.28
C ARG A 116 -13.31 5.78 -5.08
N HIS A 117 -14.18 5.06 -4.37
CA HIS A 117 -15.49 5.54 -3.97
C HIS A 117 -15.83 4.98 -2.58
N ARG A 118 -16.35 5.84 -1.70
CA ARG A 118 -16.93 5.40 -0.43
C ARG A 118 -18.44 5.29 -0.61
N GLN A 119 -18.99 4.14 -0.27
CA GLN A 119 -20.42 3.86 -0.33
C GLN A 119 -20.97 3.69 1.09
N GLU A 120 -22.08 4.33 1.41
CA GLU A 120 -22.82 4.07 2.65
C GLU A 120 -23.56 2.73 2.55
N ILE A 121 -23.47 1.92 3.60
CA ILE A 121 -24.01 0.55 3.67
C ILE A 121 -24.66 0.36 5.04
N GLY A 122 -25.99 0.40 5.07
CA GLY A 122 -26.75 0.42 6.32
C GLY A 122 -26.43 1.67 7.14
N SER A 123 -26.02 1.48 8.39
CA SER A 123 -25.54 2.55 9.28
C SER A 123 -24.02 2.81 9.19
N GLY A 124 -23.29 2.02 8.40
CA GLY A 124 -21.85 2.15 8.18
C GLY A 124 -21.52 2.49 6.73
N GLY A 125 -20.30 2.18 6.30
CA GLY A 125 -19.86 2.41 4.93
C GLY A 125 -18.65 1.56 4.56
N ALA A 126 -18.28 1.58 3.29
CA ALA A 126 -17.08 0.90 2.82
C ALA A 126 -16.42 1.68 1.70
N TRP A 127 -15.09 1.61 1.66
CA TRP A 127 -14.31 2.09 0.52
C TRP A 127 -14.16 0.98 -0.51
N PHE A 128 -14.51 1.29 -1.74
CA PHE A 128 -14.23 0.47 -2.92
C PHE A 128 -13.12 1.17 -3.69
N VAL A 129 -12.00 0.50 -3.89
CA VAL A 129 -10.79 1.07 -4.50
C VAL A 129 -10.28 0.11 -5.56
N GLN A 130 -10.21 0.57 -6.80
CA GLN A 130 -9.51 -0.19 -7.85
C GLN A 130 -8.04 0.19 -7.81
N ARG A 131 -7.17 -0.81 -7.62
CA ARG A 131 -5.72 -0.60 -7.51
C ARG A 131 -4.93 -1.40 -8.54
N LYS A 132 -3.89 -0.77 -9.08
CA LYS A 132 -2.79 -1.46 -9.78
C LYS A 132 -1.96 -2.20 -8.74
N VAL A 133 -1.61 -3.44 -9.06
CA VAL A 133 -0.66 -4.21 -8.28
C VAL A 133 0.64 -4.28 -9.08
N PRO A 134 1.77 -3.76 -8.58
CA PRO A 134 3.05 -3.89 -9.28
C PRO A 134 3.35 -5.34 -9.64
N GLY A 135 3.73 -5.60 -10.89
CA GLY A 135 4.01 -6.95 -11.40
C GLY A 135 2.79 -7.78 -11.78
N ARG A 136 1.57 -7.20 -11.77
CA ARG A 136 0.35 -7.84 -12.28
C ARG A 136 -0.31 -6.96 -13.33
N ASP A 137 -0.86 -7.59 -14.35
CA ASP A 137 -1.68 -6.91 -15.36
C ASP A 137 -3.06 -6.55 -14.80
N GLY A 138 -3.59 -5.41 -15.25
CA GLY A 138 -4.92 -4.94 -14.84
C GLY A 138 -4.96 -4.26 -13.47
N SER A 139 -6.15 -4.24 -12.88
CA SER A 139 -6.41 -3.69 -11.55
C SER A 139 -7.27 -4.63 -10.73
N VAL A 140 -7.05 -4.66 -9.43
CA VAL A 140 -7.85 -5.42 -8.46
C VAL A 140 -8.84 -4.48 -7.79
N LEU A 141 -10.10 -4.90 -7.66
CA LEU A 141 -11.06 -4.23 -6.80
C LEU A 141 -10.78 -4.65 -5.34
N GLN A 142 -10.44 -3.68 -4.52
CA GLN A 142 -10.32 -3.86 -3.08
C GLN A 142 -11.49 -3.19 -2.39
N VAL A 143 -12.02 -3.83 -1.35
CA VAL A 143 -13.05 -3.26 -0.49
C VAL A 143 -12.59 -3.22 0.95
N ARG A 144 -12.76 -2.08 1.61
CA ARG A 144 -12.47 -1.92 3.04
C ARG A 144 -13.72 -1.42 3.78
N PRO A 145 -14.40 -2.27 4.55
CA PRO A 145 -15.46 -1.84 5.45
C PRO A 145 -14.96 -0.79 6.45
N ASP A 146 -15.79 0.20 6.78
CA ASP A 146 -15.58 1.07 7.93
C ASP A 146 -15.88 0.30 9.22
N PRO A 147 -15.26 0.65 10.35
CA PRO A 147 -15.56 0.01 11.64
C PRO A 147 -17.07 -0.02 11.94
N GLY A 148 -17.59 -1.18 12.35
CA GLY A 148 -19.01 -1.38 12.64
C GLY A 148 -19.91 -1.66 11.43
N THR A 149 -19.36 -1.70 10.21
CA THR A 149 -20.12 -2.06 9.00
C THR A 149 -20.25 -3.57 8.87
N ASP A 150 -21.41 -4.05 8.40
CA ASP A 150 -21.64 -5.47 8.09
C ASP A 150 -20.72 -5.95 6.96
N VAL A 151 -19.69 -6.71 7.33
CA VAL A 151 -18.67 -7.22 6.41
C VAL A 151 -19.26 -8.18 5.37
N ALA A 152 -20.27 -8.98 5.73
CA ALA A 152 -20.88 -9.94 4.81
C ALA A 152 -21.67 -9.22 3.72
N LEU A 153 -22.43 -8.18 4.08
CA LEU A 153 -23.13 -7.34 3.12
C LEU A 153 -22.16 -6.60 2.19
N VAL A 154 -21.08 -6.04 2.75
CA VAL A 154 -20.03 -5.38 1.96
C VAL A 154 -19.38 -6.35 0.97
N ALA A 155 -19.07 -7.58 1.40
CA ALA A 155 -18.51 -8.61 0.54
C ALA A 155 -19.46 -8.96 -0.62
N ALA A 156 -20.75 -9.15 -0.34
CA ALA A 156 -21.75 -9.43 -1.38
C ALA A 156 -21.84 -8.29 -2.43
N ILE A 157 -21.79 -7.03 -2.00
CA ILE A 157 -21.75 -5.87 -2.92
C ILE A 157 -20.45 -5.87 -3.74
N ALA A 158 -19.31 -6.15 -3.11
CA ALA A 158 -18.01 -6.19 -3.77
C ALA A 158 -17.92 -7.28 -4.83
N GLU A 159 -18.48 -8.46 -4.57
CA GLU A 159 -18.57 -9.55 -5.53
C GLU A 159 -19.35 -9.14 -6.77
N GLN A 160 -20.53 -8.54 -6.59
CA GLN A 160 -21.35 -8.04 -7.70
C GLN A 160 -20.63 -6.94 -8.48
N ALA A 161 -19.96 -6.01 -7.80
CA ALA A 161 -19.19 -4.95 -8.43
C ALA A 161 -18.02 -5.52 -9.24
N ALA A 162 -17.27 -6.47 -8.70
CA ALA A 162 -16.16 -7.12 -9.39
C ALA A 162 -16.63 -7.87 -10.65
N ALA A 163 -17.76 -8.60 -10.57
CA ALA A 163 -18.32 -9.29 -11.73
C ALA A 163 -18.68 -8.35 -12.89
N LYS A 164 -19.13 -7.12 -12.58
CA LYS A 164 -19.39 -6.07 -13.58
C LYS A 164 -18.13 -5.44 -14.17
N LEU A 165 -17.00 -5.49 -13.46
CA LEU A 165 -15.72 -4.99 -13.99
C LEU A 165 -15.05 -5.99 -14.95
N VAL A 166 -15.28 -7.29 -14.74
CA VAL A 166 -14.76 -8.36 -15.60
C VAL A 166 -15.52 -8.45 -16.92
N LYS A 167 -16.79 -8.03 -16.93
CA LYS A 167 -17.62 -7.92 -18.14
C LYS A 167 -17.67 -6.45 -18.56
N PRO A 168 -16.78 -5.95 -19.44
CA PRO A 168 -16.92 -4.58 -19.92
C PRO A 168 -18.32 -4.42 -20.51
N ALA A 169 -18.97 -3.28 -20.23
CA ALA A 169 -20.28 -2.96 -20.79
C ALA A 169 -20.22 -3.16 -22.31
N GLU A 170 -21.10 -4.03 -22.81
CA GLU A 170 -21.29 -4.31 -24.23
C GLU A 170 -21.88 -3.10 -24.96
#